data_AF-A0A644ZE46-F1
#
_entry.id   AF-A0A644ZE46-F1
#
_cell.length_a   1.000
_cell.length_b   1.000
_cell.length_c   1.000
_cell.angle_alpha   90.00
_cell.angle_beta   90.00
_cell.angle_gamma   90.00
#
_symmetry.space_group_name_H-M   'P 1'
#
loop_
_entity.id
_entity.type
_entity.pdbx_description
1 polymer ?
#
loop_
_entity_poly.entity_id
_entity_poly.type
_entity_poly.pdbx_seq_one_letter_code
_entity_poly.pdbx_strand_id
1 'polypeptide(L)'
;METAIIAAGSAIGAGLAVATGIGAGIGQGFAAGKGAEAVGNQPEAQGDIIKTMLLGAAVAESSAIYGLVIAIILIFANPFFKMLGM
;
A
#
# COMPACT_ATOMS: atom_id res chain seq x y z
N MET A 1 31.84 -7.55 -3.87
CA MET A 1 31.32 -7.37 -2.49
C MET A 1 30.23 -6.31 -2.47
N GLU A 2 30.47 -5.13 -3.05
CA GLU A 2 29.51 -4.01 -3.10
C GLU A 2 28.16 -4.38 -3.73
N THR A 3 28.16 -5.08 -4.87
CA THR A 3 26.93 -5.56 -5.52
C THR A 3 26.09 -6.43 -4.59
N ALA A 4 26.72 -7.31 -3.80
CA ALA A 4 26.02 -8.21 -2.90
C ALA A 4 25.39 -7.43 -1.73
N ILE A 5 26.09 -6.42 -1.21
CA ILE A 5 25.59 -5.55 -0.14
C ILE A 5 24.39 -4.73 -0.65
N ILE A 6 24.48 -4.15 -1.85
CA ILE A 6 23.38 -3.39 -2.45
C ILE A 6 22.18 -4.29 -2.73
N ALA A 7 22.40 -5.48 -3.29
CA ALA A 7 21.33 -6.43 -3.56
C ALA A 7 20.60 -6.84 -2.26
N ALA A 8 21.37 -7.19 -1.22
CA ALA A 8 20.80 -7.56 0.09
C ALA A 8 20.03 -6.40 0.73
N GLY A 9 20.62 -5.20 0.77
CA GLY A 9 19.97 -4.00 1.31
C GLY A 9 18.71 -3.62 0.54
N SER A 10 18.72 -3.74 -0.79
CA SER A 10 17.56 -3.44 -1.64
C SER A 10 16.43 -4.45 -1.45
N ALA A 11 16.75 -5.75 -1.29
CA ALA A 11 15.76 -6.78 -1.01
C ALA A 11 15.08 -6.58 0.35
N ILE A 12 15.86 -6.27 1.39
CA ILE A 12 15.33 -5.95 2.73
C ILE A 12 14.49 -4.67 2.68
N GLY A 13 15.01 -3.62 2.03
CA GLY A 13 14.31 -2.34 1.87
C GLY A 13 12.97 -2.48 1.13
N ALA A 14 12.92 -3.31 0.08
CA ALA A 14 11.67 -3.60 -0.64
C ALA A 14 10.64 -4.31 0.25
N GLY A 15 11.06 -5.30 1.05
CA GLY A 15 10.20 -5.99 2.00
C GLY A 15 9.65 -5.06 3.10
N LEU A 16 10.47 -4.14 3.59
CA LEU A 16 10.02 -3.13 4.55
C LEU A 16 9.08 -2.08 3.92
N ALA A 17 9.31 -1.70 2.67
CA ALA A 17 8.48 -0.71 1.98
C ALA A 17 7.03 -1.20 1.83
N VAL A 18 6.82 -2.47 1.46
CA VAL A 18 5.46 -3.04 1.33
C VAL A 18 4.73 -3.18 2.67
N ALA A 19 5.44 -3.18 3.80
CA ALA A 19 4.82 -3.24 5.13
C ALA A 19 3.96 -1.99 5.45
N THR A 20 4.12 -0.90 4.71
CA THR A 20 3.22 0.27 4.76
C THR A 20 1.76 -0.10 4.49
N GLY A 21 1.50 -1.19 3.76
CA GLY A 21 0.17 -1.72 3.51
C GLY A 21 -0.60 -2.20 4.76
N ILE A 22 0.09 -2.44 5.88
CA ILE A 22 -0.56 -2.83 7.14
C ILE A 22 -1.53 -1.73 7.61
N GLY A 23 -1.11 -0.47 7.53
CA GLY A 23 -1.95 0.67 7.94
C GLY A 23 -3.19 0.82 7.06
N ALA A 24 -3.02 0.67 5.74
CA ALA A 24 -4.12 0.70 4.77
C ALA A 24 -5.12 -0.45 5.04
N GLY A 25 -4.63 -1.68 5.21
CA GLY A 25 -5.47 -2.84 5.48
C GLY A 25 -6.31 -2.71 6.76
N ILE A 26 -5.70 -2.21 7.85
CA ILE A 26 -6.44 -1.96 9.10
C ILE A 26 -7.49 -0.86 8.92
N GLY A 27 -7.12 0.27 8.32
CA GLY A 27 -8.02 1.40 8.10
C GLY A 27 -9.20 1.05 7.20
N GLN A 28 -8.94 0.37 6.09
CA GLN A 28 -9.97 -0.10 5.17
C GLN A 28 -10.85 -1.18 5.78
N GLY A 29 -10.28 -2.13 6.54
CA GLY A 29 -11.07 -3.13 7.26
C GLY A 29 -12.06 -2.50 8.24
N PHE A 30 -11.61 -1.48 8.98
CA PHE A 30 -12.48 -0.70 9.87
C PHE A 30 -13.57 0.05 9.09
N ALA A 31 -13.20 0.77 8.02
CA ALA A 31 -14.16 1.48 7.19
C ALA A 31 -15.19 0.56 6.54
N ALA A 32 -14.77 -0.63 6.09
CA ALA A 32 -15.65 -1.66 5.54
C ALA A 32 -16.63 -2.21 6.58
N GLY A 33 -16.15 -2.50 7.79
CA GLY A 33 -17.02 -2.91 8.91
C GLY A 33 -18.07 -1.86 9.23
N LYS A 34 -17.69 -0.58 9.28
CA LYS A 34 -18.63 0.53 9.51
C LYS A 34 -19.58 0.76 8.35
N GLY A 35 -19.11 0.59 7.12
CA GLY A 35 -19.97 0.63 5.92
C GLY A 35 -21.04 -0.46 5.98
N ALA A 36 -20.66 -1.70 6.32
CA ALA A 36 -21.61 -2.81 6.45
C ALA A 36 -22.65 -2.59 7.55
N GLU A 37 -22.22 -2.11 8.72
CA GLU A 37 -23.13 -1.73 9.82
C GLU A 37 -24.13 -0.64 9.39
N ALA A 38 -23.63 0.40 8.71
CA ALA A 38 -24.48 1.49 8.22
C ALA A 38 -25.49 1.04 7.17
N VAL A 39 -25.09 0.17 6.23
CA VAL A 39 -26.01 -0.43 5.23
C VAL A 39 -27.08 -1.28 5.89
N GLY A 40 -26.72 -2.05 6.92
CA GLY A 40 -27.68 -2.85 7.68
C GLY A 40 -28.72 -2.00 8.41
N ASN A 41 -28.32 -0.83 8.93
CA ASN A 41 -29.21 0.10 9.62
C ASN A 41 -30.06 0.95 8.66
N GLN A 42 -29.52 1.30 7.48
CA GLN A 42 -30.18 2.16 6.50
C GLN A 42 -30.00 1.64 5.06
N PRO A 43 -30.74 0.60 4.65
CA PRO A 43 -30.58 -0.04 3.34
C PRO A 43 -30.83 0.89 2.14
N GLU A 44 -31.74 1.85 2.26
CA GLU A 44 -32.06 2.84 1.22
C GLU A 44 -30.89 3.78 0.91
N ALA A 45 -29.96 3.97 1.86
CA ALA A 45 -28.78 4.81 1.69
C ALA A 45 -27.54 4.03 1.22
N GLN A 46 -27.68 2.74 0.90
CA GLN A 46 -26.57 1.85 0.56
C GLN A 46 -25.62 2.44 -0.50
N GLY A 47 -26.17 3.05 -1.56
CA GLY A 47 -25.38 3.61 -2.64
C GLY A 47 -24.41 4.70 -2.16
N ASP A 48 -24.85 5.59 -1.28
CA ASP A 48 -24.03 6.71 -0.81
C ASP A 48 -23.06 6.30 0.29
N ILE A 49 -23.43 5.31 1.12
CA ILE A 49 -22.54 4.69 2.09
C ILE A 49 -21.35 4.03 1.38
N ILE A 50 -21.62 3.20 0.35
CA ILE A 50 -20.56 2.51 -0.39
C ILE A 50 -19.67 3.52 -1.11
N LYS A 51 -20.22 4.56 -1.76
CA LYS A 51 -19.40 5.60 -2.41
C LYS A 51 -18.45 6.29 -1.42
N THR A 52 -18.96 6.69 -0.25
CA THR A 52 -18.16 7.38 0.76
C THR A 52 -17.08 6.46 1.33
N MET A 53 -17.44 5.21 1.61
CA MET A 53 -16.50 4.18 2.07
C MET A 53 -15.39 3.93 1.05
N LEU A 54 -15.73 3.77 -0.24
CA LEU A 54 -14.76 3.56 -1.32
C LEU A 54 -13.84 4.77 -1.52
N LEU A 55 -14.36 5.99 -1.41
CA LEU A 55 -13.54 7.21 -1.46
C LEU A 55 -12.51 7.22 -0.32
N GLY A 56 -12.95 6.95 0.92
CA GLY A 56 -12.06 6.85 2.07
C GLY A 56 -11.03 5.73 1.92
N ALA A 57 -11.45 4.56 1.44
CA ALA A 57 -10.59 3.42 1.19
C ALA A 57 -9.52 3.72 0.13
N ALA A 58 -9.89 4.40 -0.97
CA ALA A 58 -8.96 4.78 -2.03
C ALA A 58 -7.89 5.78 -1.53
N VAL A 59 -8.28 6.74 -0.68
CA VAL A 59 -7.32 7.67 -0.07
C VAL A 59 -6.39 6.93 0.90
N ALA A 60 -6.92 6.04 1.73
CA ALA A 60 -6.15 5.24 2.67
C ALA A 60 -5.14 4.30 1.98
N GLU A 61 -5.47 3.80 0.78
CA GLU A 61 -4.61 2.90 0.00
C GLU A 61 -3.33 3.58 -0.51
N SER A 62 -3.30 4.91 -0.59
CA SER A 62 -2.20 5.66 -1.21
C SER A 62 -0.81 5.35 -0.61
N SER A 63 -0.71 5.18 0.70
CA SER A 63 0.54 4.85 1.37
C SER A 63 1.06 3.45 1.01
N ALA A 64 0.16 2.47 0.88
CA ALA A 64 0.47 1.11 0.45
C ALA A 64 1.00 1.10 -0.98
N ILE A 65 0.37 1.89 -1.87
CA ILE A 65 0.84 2.08 -3.25
C ILE A 65 2.22 2.72 -3.29
N TYR A 66 2.50 3.72 -2.45
CA TYR A 66 3.84 4.31 -2.38
C TYR A 66 4.88 3.27 -1.93
N GLY A 67 4.57 2.45 -0.93
CA GLY A 67 5.43 1.34 -0.51
C GLY A 67 5.70 0.32 -1.63
N LEU A 68 4.65 -0.07 -2.35
CA LEU A 68 4.75 -0.97 -3.51
C LEU A 68 5.61 -0.37 -4.63
N VAL A 69 5.42 0.92 -4.95
CA VAL A 69 6.22 1.61 -5.97
C VAL A 69 7.70 1.61 -5.60
N ILE A 70 8.04 1.91 -4.34
CA ILE A 70 9.43 1.85 -3.87
C ILE A 70 10.00 0.43 -3.96
N ALA A 71 9.23 -0.59 -3.56
CA ALA A 71 9.65 -1.97 -3.67
C ALA A 71 9.92 -2.37 -5.14
N ILE A 72 9.03 -1.99 -6.06
CA ILE A 72 9.22 -2.24 -7.50
C ILE A 72 10.49 -1.55 -8.01
N ILE A 73 10.73 -0.29 -7.60
CA ILE A 73 11.95 0.44 -8.00
C ILE A 73 13.20 -0.28 -7.49
N LEU A 74 13.23 -0.70 -6.23
CA LEU A 74 14.40 -1.37 -5.64
C LEU A 74 14.70 -2.74 -6.28
N ILE A 75 13.67 -3.46 -6.75
CA ILE A 75 13.82 -4.79 -7.34
C ILE A 75 14.06 -4.74 -8.85
N PHE A 76 13.32 -3.92 -9.59
CA PHE A 76 13.29 -3.94 -11.06
C PHE A 76 13.98 -2.73 -11.72
N ALA A 77 14.15 -1.63 -10.99
CA ALA A 77 14.71 -0.40 -11.53
C ALA A 77 15.74 0.23 -10.58
N ASN A 78 16.57 -0.62 -9.98
CA ASN A 78 17.40 -0.24 -8.84
C ASN A 78 18.39 0.88 -9.19
N PRO A 79 18.28 2.07 -8.58
CA PRO A 79 19.12 3.22 -8.92
C PRO A 79 20.57 3.05 -8.45
N PHE A 80 20.81 2.24 -7.41
CA PHE A 80 22.15 2.06 -6.85
C PHE A 80 23.05 1.23 -7.78
N PHE A 81 22.49 0.28 -8.53
CA PHE A 81 23.26 -0.42 -9.56
C PHE A 81 23.68 0.50 -10.70
N LYS A 82 22.81 1.44 -11.12
CA LYS A 82 23.17 2.45 -12.13
C LYS A 82 24.32 3.35 -11.69
N MET A 83 24.39 3.70 -10.40
CA MET A 83 25.49 4.50 -9.85
C MET A 83 26.83 3.76 -9.88
N LEU A 84 26.81 2.42 -9.87
CA LEU A 84 27.99 1.58 -10.05
C LEU A 84 28.34 1.33 -11.52
N GLY A 85 27.59 1.91 -12.47
CA GLY A 85 27.78 1.68 -13.91
C GLY A 85 27.31 0.30 -14.38
N MET A 86 26.40 -0.34 -13.64
CA MET A 86 25.78 -1.62 -13.99
C MET A 86 24.47 -1.44 -14.76
#